data_AF-A0A9E4LMH7-F1
#
_entry.id   AF-A0A9E4LMH7-F1
#
_cell.length_a   1.000
_cell.length_b   1.000
_cell.length_c   1.000
_cell.angle_alpha   90.00
_cell.angle_beta   90.00
_cell.angle_gamma   90.00
#
_symmetry.space_group_name_H-M   'P 1'
#
loop_
_entity.id
_entity.type
_entity.pdbx_description
1 polymer ?
#
loop_
_entity_poly.entity_id
_entity_poly.type
_entity_poly.pdbx_seq_one_letter_code
_entity_poly.pdbx_strand_id
1 'polypeptide(L)' 'MKGLLRIEVPEGLVIKDTELLNLEGRQVKRFKKGLTVLKVSDIPASPYVLRINTSEGVFTEKVVVE' A
#
# COMPACT_ATOMS: atom_id res chain seq x y z
N MET A 1 9.66 3.96 -15.92
CA MET A 1 9.41 3.30 -14.61
C MET A 1 7.91 3.37 -14.34
N LYS A 2 7.14 2.32 -14.67
CA LYS A 2 5.69 2.25 -14.40
C LYS A 2 5.43 1.21 -13.30
N GLY A 3 4.44 1.42 -12.44
CA GLY A 3 3.97 0.43 -11.47
C GLY A 3 4.79 0.28 -10.18
N LEU A 4 5.38 1.37 -9.67
CA LEU A 4 5.96 1.44 -8.33
C LEU A 4 5.24 2.51 -7.50
N LEU A 5 4.82 2.17 -6.28
CA LEU A 5 4.37 3.13 -5.27
C LEU A 5 5.48 3.31 -4.24
N ARG A 6 5.76 4.56 -3.86
CA ARG A 6 6.74 4.90 -2.82
C ARG A 6 6.01 5.46 -1.61
N ILE A 7 6.32 4.92 -0.44
CA ILE A 7 5.83 5.39 0.86
C ILE A 7 6.98 6.13 1.54
N GLU A 8 6.73 7.36 1.96
CA GLU A 8 7.65 8.12 2.81
C GLU A 8 7.22 7.92 4.27
N VAL A 9 8.17 7.53 5.11
CA VAL A 9 7.92 7.18 6.50
C VAL A 9 8.78 8.08 7.37
N PRO A 10 8.19 8.88 8.28
CA PRO A 10 8.94 9.67 9.24
C PRO A 10 9.85 8.81 10.11
N GLU A 11 10.93 9.41 10.63
CA GLU A 11 11.82 8.73 11.57
C GLU A 11 11.05 8.24 12.81
N GLY A 12 11.36 7.03 13.27
CA GLY A 12 10.70 6.39 14.41
C GLY A 12 9.37 5.69 14.10
N LEU A 13 8.73 5.97 12.96
CA LEU A 13 7.49 5.30 12.57
C LEU A 13 7.80 3.96 11.89
N VAL A 14 7.21 2.87 12.39
CA VAL A 14 7.46 1.51 11.85
C VAL A 14 6.25 1.01 11.08
N ILE A 15 6.41 0.68 9.79
CA ILE A 15 5.39 -0.06 9.03
C ILE A 15 5.35 -1.52 9.52
N LYS A 16 4.21 -1.94 10.06
CA LYS A 16 3.93 -3.32 10.46
C LYS A 16 3.43 -4.17 9.31
N ASP A 17 2.52 -3.63 8.51
CA ASP A 17 1.93 -4.32 7.36
C ASP A 17 1.44 -3.31 6.32
N THR A 18 1.34 -3.72 5.07
CA THR A 18 0.79 -2.90 4.00
C THR A 18 0.03 -3.78 3.04
N GLU A 19 -1.17 -3.36 2.68
CA GLU A 19 -2.03 -4.10 1.77
C GLU A 19 -2.82 -3.18 0.85
N LEU A 20 -3.14 -3.72 -0.32
CA LEU A 20 -4.00 -3.12 -1.32
C LEU A 20 -5.36 -3.83 -1.26
N LEU A 21 -6.43 -3.06 -1.14
CA LEU A 21 -7.81 -3.54 -1.10
C LEU A 21 -8.56 -3.04 -2.34
N ASN A 22 -9.48 -3.84 -2.89
CA ASN A 22 -10.44 -3.33 -3.87
C ASN A 22 -11.50 -2.44 -3.19
N LEU A 23 -12.39 -1.82 -3.97
CA LEU A 23 -13.44 -0.93 -3.42
C LEU A 23 -14.49 -1.65 -2.55
N GLU A 24 -14.53 -2.98 -2.61
CA GLU A 24 -15.38 -3.81 -1.74
C GLU A 24 -14.67 -4.17 -0.42
N GLY A 25 -13.44 -3.69 -0.20
CA GLY A 25 -12.62 -3.97 0.98
C GLY A 25 -11.91 -5.33 0.94
N ARG A 26 -11.95 -6.06 -0.18
CA ARG A 26 -11.28 -7.35 -0.33
C ARG A 26 -9.79 -7.14 -0.59
N GLN A 27 -8.95 -7.91 0.09
CA GLN A 27 -7.50 -7.86 -0.10
C GLN A 27 -7.12 -8.36 -1.50
N VAL A 28 -6.45 -7.51 -2.26
CA VAL A 28 -5.92 -7.80 -3.60
C VAL A 28 -4.45 -8.21 -3.50
N LYS A 29 -3.68 -7.51 -2.67
CA LYS A 29 -2.26 -7.80 -2.46
C LYS A 29 -1.83 -7.39 -1.06
N ARG A 30 -0.96 -8.20 -0.44
CA ARG A 30 -0.23 -7.83 0.77
C ARG A 30 1.25 -7.72 0.44
N PHE A 31 1.91 -6.72 1.01
CA PHE A 31 3.32 -6.45 0.82
C PHE A 31 4.12 -6.91 2.03
N LYS A 32 5.42 -7.20 1.84
CA LYS A 32 6.27 -7.58 2.97
C LYS A 32 6.39 -6.41 3.95
N LYS A 33 6.45 -6.75 5.24
CA LYS A 33 6.65 -5.80 6.34
C LYS A 33 7.87 -4.91 6.09
N GLY A 34 7.73 -3.62 6.38
CA GLY A 34 8.81 -2.63 6.27
C GLY A 34 9.16 -2.19 4.84
N LEU A 35 8.48 -2.69 3.80
CA LEU A 35 8.71 -2.20 2.44
C LEU A 35 8.12 -0.79 2.26
N THR A 36 8.97 0.12 1.78
CA THR A 36 8.59 1.49 1.40
C THR A 36 8.47 1.67 -0.11
N VAL A 37 8.85 0.66 -0.90
CA VAL A 37 8.68 0.63 -2.35
C VAL A 37 7.87 -0.59 -2.72
N LEU A 38 6.68 -0.37 -3.26
CA LEU A 38 5.69 -1.40 -3.56
C LEU A 38 5.56 -1.58 -5.06
N LYS A 39 5.73 -2.81 -5.55
CA LYS A 39 5.51 -3.15 -6.95
C LYS A 39 4.02 -3.47 -7.19
N VAL A 40 3.39 -2.65 -8.02
CA VAL A 40 1.97 -2.74 -8.39
C VAL A 40 1.76 -3.00 -9.89
N SER A 41 2.83 -3.21 -10.66
CA SER A 41 2.76 -3.45 -12.11
C SER A 41 2.03 -4.74 -12.51
N ASP A 42 1.85 -5.67 -11.57
CA ASP A 42 1.13 -6.94 -11.73
C ASP A 42 -0.34 -6.84 -11.28
N ILE A 43 -0.78 -5.66 -10.84
CA ILE A 43 -2.13 -5.41 -10.37
C ILE A 43 -2.95 -4.79 -11.51
N PRO A 44 -4.18 -5.24 -11.77
CA PRO A 44 -5.03 -4.65 -12.80
C PRO A 44 -5.22 -3.15 -12.65
N ALA A 45 -5.43 -2.44 -13.76
CA ALA A 45 -5.76 -1.02 -13.71
C ALA A 45 -7.14 -0.81 -13.07
N SER A 46 -7.15 -0.17 -11.90
CA SER A 46 -8.36 0.05 -11.09
C SER A 46 -8.08 1.02 -9.95
N PRO A 47 -9.11 1.66 -9.37
CA PRO A 47 -8.99 2.28 -8.06
C PRO A 47 -8.89 1.22 -6.94
N TYR A 48 -7.99 1.46 -6.00
CA TYR A 48 -7.78 0.65 -4.81
C TYR A 48 -7.65 1.51 -3.56
N VAL A 49 -7.72 0.86 -2.41
CA VAL A 49 -7.36 1.44 -1.11
C VAL A 49 -6.04 0.84 -0.67
N LEU A 50 -5.02 1.67 -0.50
CA LEU A 50 -3.79 1.31 0.19
C LEU A 50 -4.01 1.47 1.69
N ARG A 51 -3.90 0.39 2.46
CA ARG A 51 -3.95 0.39 3.92
C ARG A 51 -2.56 0.10 4.48
N ILE A 52 -2.06 0.99 5.32
CA ILE A 52 -0.75 0.89 5.96
C ILE A 52 -0.97 0.81 7.47
N ASN A 53 -0.61 -0.32 8.07
CA ASN A 53 -0.61 -0.49 9.52
C ASN A 53 0.77 -0.14 10.06
N THR A 54 0.83 0.79 11.02
CA THR A 54 2.09 1.31 11.60
C THR A 54 2.19 1.01 13.10
N SER A 55 3.28 1.43 13.74
CA SER A 55 3.41 1.44 15.20
C SER A 55 2.32 2.27 15.88
N GLU A 56 1.94 3.40 15.26
CA GLU A 56 1.06 4.43 15.85
C GLU A 56 -0.41 4.35 15.40
N GLY A 57 -0.74 3.55 14.38
CA GLY A 57 -2.11 3.44 13.91
C GLY A 57 -2.24 2.95 12.47
N VAL A 58 -3.42 3.19 11.89
CA VAL A 58 -3.78 2.77 10.53
C VAL A 58 -3.92 4.02 9.66
N PHE A 59 -3.23 4.02 8.52
CA PHE A 59 -3.38 5.01 7.46
C PHE A 59 -4.02 4.36 6.24
N THR A 60 -4.93 5.08 5.58
CA THR A 60 -5.60 4.60 4.35
C THR A 60 -5.61 5.68 3.30
N GLU A 61 -5.23 5.33 2.07
CA GLU A 61 -5.21 6.25 0.93
C GLU A 61 -5.84 5.59 -0.29
N LYS A 62 -6.57 6.36 -1.10
CA LYS A 62 -7.08 5.87 -2.38
C LYS A 62 -5.99 6.01 -3.44
N VAL A 63 -5.69 4.92 -4.14
CA VAL A 63 -4.69 4.89 -5.21
C VAL A 63 -5.31 4.41 -6.51
N VAL A 64 -4.91 5.00 -7.64
CA VAL A 64 -5.32 4.55 -8.97
C VAL A 64 -4.12 3.90 -9.64
N VAL A 65 -4.26 2.64 -10.02
CA VAL A 65 -3.24 1.91 -10.81
C VAL A 65 -3.64 2.04 -12.28
N GLU A 66 -2.68 2.43 -13.12
CA GLU A 66 -2.81 2.65 -14.57
C GLU A 66 -1.84 1.79 -15.39
#